data_AF-A0A934LPM0-F1
#
_entry.id   AF-A0A934LPM0-F1
#
_cell.length_a   1.000
_cell.length_b   1.000
_cell.length_c   1.000
_cell.angle_alpha   90.00
_cell.angle_beta   90.00
_cell.angle_gamma   90.00
#
_symmetry.space_group_name_H-M   'P 1'
#
loop_
_entity.id
_entity.type
_entity.pdbx_description
1 polymer ?
#
loop_
_entity_poly.entity_id
_entity_poly.type
_entity_poly.pdbx_seq_one_letter_code
_entity_poly.pdbx_strand_id
1 'polypeptide(L)'
;MDETRSSRILNLFPPLLPFYFMAPRWLAVAAVPVVLLGDYIWNTFVLAGALVLLEVSAEVGQKRLLRLALWATVGGALIDLAYGGLLAWLVGRVDLTLEEHPWRLLGLTMSLPMLAIAGYNFFLARRLLSLARVKAGVVAALMGVLTSPWAAWTFVDAGEQSLTQDEMKGIYLCLVVIGLLPWCLHAASSWAGNRGASRRLAWSATLAASVILCLLVADRSFLSNPLSVGVRPPLPGRLMLFSKGRAYLMNADGSGKKLLFVGSGEMVAPSPDGEWFLMTELGKGPNLPIYAVSSSSGQRQLMGQGQVVVRAWSPDGSAI
;
A
#
# COMPACT_ATOMS: atom_id res chain seq x y z
N MET A 1 0.82 21.47 43.50
CA MET A 1 0.86 20.85 42.17
C MET A 1 -0.48 21.17 41.53
N ASP A 2 -0.48 21.97 40.46
CA ASP A 2 -1.67 22.64 39.92
C ASP A 2 -2.59 21.60 39.22
N GLU A 3 -3.85 21.46 39.68
CA GLU A 3 -4.84 20.51 39.15
C GLU A 3 -5.07 20.65 37.63
N THR A 4 -4.74 21.82 37.09
CA THR A 4 -4.84 22.13 35.66
C THR A 4 -3.82 21.38 34.79
N ARG A 5 -2.66 20.97 35.34
CA ARG A 5 -1.61 20.28 34.56
C ARG A 5 -1.88 18.78 34.42
N SER A 6 -2.45 18.14 35.45
CA SER A 6 -2.77 16.70 35.44
C SER A 6 -3.97 16.36 34.55
N SER A 7 -4.99 17.22 34.49
CA SER A 7 -6.17 17.02 33.64
C SER A 7 -5.84 17.12 32.14
N ARG A 8 -4.89 17.98 31.75
CA ARG A 8 -4.47 18.11 30.34
C ARG A 8 -3.69 16.90 29.81
N ILE A 9 -2.85 16.27 30.64
CA ILE A 9 -2.09 15.08 30.25
C ILE A 9 -3.02 13.88 30.01
N LEU A 10 -4.09 13.73 30.79
CA LEU A 10 -5.05 12.64 30.65
C LEU A 10 -5.92 12.74 29.38
N ASN A 11 -6.16 13.95 28.86
CA ASN A 11 -6.96 14.19 27.66
C ASN A 11 -6.20 13.96 26.34
N LEU A 12 -4.87 13.79 26.39
CA LEU A 12 -4.03 13.57 25.20
C LEU A 12 -3.89 12.09 24.80
N PHE A 13 -4.43 11.18 25.61
CA PHE A 13 -4.43 9.75 25.30
C PHE A 13 -5.83 9.30 24.83
N PRO A 14 -5.93 8.39 23.84
CA PRO A 14 -7.21 7.95 23.29
C PRO A 14 -8.15 7.37 24.37
N PRO A 15 -9.48 7.37 24.13
CA PRO A 15 -10.52 7.16 25.15
C PRO A 15 -10.53 5.81 25.89
N LEU A 16 -9.63 4.87 25.57
CA LEU A 16 -9.45 3.62 26.28
C LEU A 16 -8.39 3.66 27.40
N LEU A 17 -7.43 4.59 27.35
CA LEU A 17 -6.48 4.82 28.45
C LEU A 17 -7.14 5.39 29.72
N PRO A 18 -8.16 6.28 29.65
CA PRO A 18 -8.94 6.71 30.81
C PRO A 18 -9.57 5.54 31.57
N PHE A 19 -9.97 4.46 30.91
CA PHE A 19 -10.55 3.29 31.59
C PHE A 19 -9.55 2.61 32.53
N TYR A 20 -8.26 2.55 32.17
CA TYR A 20 -7.23 1.98 33.03
C TYR A 20 -6.85 2.90 34.19
N PHE A 21 -6.91 4.22 33.99
CA PHE A 21 -6.57 5.19 35.03
C PHE A 21 -7.73 5.52 35.97
N MET A 22 -8.99 5.35 35.52
CA MET A 22 -10.19 5.55 36.35
C MET A 22 -10.66 4.28 37.05
N ALA A 23 -10.27 3.10 36.56
CA ALA A 23 -10.51 1.84 37.26
C ALA A 23 -9.74 1.81 38.59
N PRO A 24 -10.32 1.24 39.66
CA PRO A 24 -9.57 1.03 40.89
C PRO A 24 -8.35 0.15 40.61
N ARG A 25 -7.19 0.47 41.24
CA ARG A 25 -5.88 -0.13 40.93
C ARG A 25 -5.88 -1.67 40.83
N TRP A 26 -6.70 -2.34 41.64
CA TRP A 26 -6.83 -3.80 41.62
C TRP A 26 -7.42 -4.32 40.31
N LEU A 27 -8.35 -3.59 39.69
CA LEU A 27 -8.96 -3.95 38.41
C LEU A 27 -7.95 -3.77 37.26
N ALA A 28 -7.11 -2.72 37.32
CA ALA A 28 -6.01 -2.53 36.37
C ALA A 28 -5.00 -3.70 36.43
N VAL A 29 -4.64 -4.17 37.64
CA VAL A 29 -3.79 -5.36 37.82
C VAL A 29 -4.48 -6.62 37.30
N ALA A 30 -5.78 -6.78 37.55
CA ALA A 30 -6.56 -7.93 37.08
C ALA A 30 -6.74 -7.95 35.55
N ALA A 31 -6.63 -6.80 34.88
CA ALA A 31 -6.70 -6.72 33.42
C ALA A 31 -5.39 -7.13 32.73
N VAL A 32 -4.24 -7.08 33.41
CA VAL A 32 -2.93 -7.43 32.83
C VAL A 32 -2.92 -8.84 32.23
N PRO A 33 -3.39 -9.90 32.91
CA PRO A 33 -3.45 -11.24 32.31
C PRO A 33 -4.32 -11.33 31.06
N VAL A 34 -5.42 -10.56 31.00
CA VAL A 34 -6.34 -10.56 29.86
C VAL A 34 -5.68 -9.90 28.64
N VAL A 35 -5.01 -8.76 28.86
CA VAL A 35 -4.24 -8.08 27.80
C VAL A 35 -3.12 -8.99 27.28
N LEU A 36 -2.32 -9.56 28.18
CA LEU A 36 -1.24 -10.47 27.81
C LEU A 36 -1.74 -11.71 27.07
N LEU A 37 -2.92 -12.23 27.42
CA LEU A 37 -3.54 -13.33 26.69
C LEU A 37 -3.97 -12.91 25.27
N GLY A 38 -4.54 -11.72 25.13
CA GLY A 38 -4.87 -11.12 23.83
C GLY A 38 -3.64 -10.98 22.94
N ASP A 39 -2.58 -10.38 23.47
CA ASP A 39 -1.30 -10.22 22.78
C ASP A 39 -0.68 -11.57 22.41
N TYR A 40 -0.76 -12.55 23.31
CA TYR A 40 -0.28 -13.91 23.04
C TYR A 40 -1.00 -14.56 21.85
N ILE A 41 -2.33 -14.44 21.80
CA ILE A 41 -3.13 -14.99 20.70
C ILE A 41 -2.76 -14.28 19.39
N TRP A 42 -2.66 -12.95 19.41
CA TRP A 42 -2.32 -12.15 18.24
C TRP A 42 -0.90 -12.46 17.72
N ASN A 43 0.09 -12.48 18.61
CA ASN A 43 1.47 -12.84 18.29
C ASN A 43 1.56 -14.25 17.69
N THR A 44 0.81 -15.20 18.22
CA THR A 44 0.74 -16.56 17.69
C THR A 44 0.20 -16.58 16.26
N PHE A 45 -0.84 -15.79 15.98
CA PHE A 45 -1.44 -15.68 14.66
C PHE A 45 -0.45 -15.05 13.65
N VAL A 46 0.15 -13.91 13.99
CA VAL A 46 1.13 -13.22 13.13
C VAL A 46 2.34 -14.11 12.84
N LEU A 47 2.88 -14.80 13.86
CA LEU A 47 3.99 -15.74 13.70
C LEU A 47 3.62 -16.90 12.77
N ALA A 48 2.43 -17.49 12.94
CA ALA A 48 1.97 -18.57 12.08
C ALA A 48 1.87 -18.11 10.61
N GLY A 49 1.29 -16.93 10.37
CA GLY A 49 1.21 -16.33 9.04
C GLY A 49 2.58 -16.08 8.41
N ALA A 50 3.53 -15.52 9.19
CA ALA A 50 4.89 -15.28 8.73
C ALA A 50 5.63 -16.58 8.35
N LEU A 51 5.45 -17.66 9.11
CA LEU A 51 6.07 -18.95 8.83
C LEU A 51 5.48 -19.64 7.59
N VAL A 52 4.19 -19.46 7.34
CA VAL A 52 3.53 -19.92 6.11
C VAL A 52 4.05 -19.15 4.90
N LEU A 53 4.14 -17.81 5.00
CA LEU A 53 4.68 -16.95 3.93
C LEU A 53 6.12 -17.34 3.55
N LEU A 54 6.92 -17.76 4.54
CA LEU A 54 8.32 -18.14 4.37
C LEU A 54 8.53 -19.62 4.01
N GLU A 55 7.45 -20.36 3.80
CA GLU A 55 7.43 -21.80 3.48
C GLU A 55 8.22 -22.67 4.47
N VAL A 56 8.31 -22.24 5.74
CA VAL A 56 9.02 -22.96 6.82
C VAL A 56 8.08 -23.56 7.86
N SER A 57 6.77 -23.43 7.67
CA SER A 57 5.78 -23.92 8.64
C SER A 57 5.86 -25.42 8.89
N ALA A 58 6.31 -26.22 7.91
CA ALA A 58 6.49 -27.66 8.05
C ALA A 58 7.70 -28.03 8.93
N GLU A 59 8.72 -27.17 8.97
CA GLU A 59 9.95 -27.39 9.75
C GLU A 59 9.78 -26.98 11.22
N VAL A 60 8.85 -26.05 11.48
CA VAL A 60 8.59 -25.52 12.82
C VAL A 60 7.48 -26.31 13.50
N GLY A 61 7.86 -27.24 14.37
CA GLY A 61 6.88 -27.95 15.21
C GLY A 61 6.06 -27.01 16.10
N GLN A 62 4.80 -27.35 16.35
CA GLN A 62 3.84 -26.55 17.14
C GLN A 62 4.38 -26.12 18.50
N LYS A 63 5.11 -27.01 19.21
CA LYS A 63 5.73 -26.69 20.51
C LYS A 63 6.80 -25.60 20.43
N ARG A 64 7.49 -25.43 19.29
CA ARG A 64 8.48 -24.35 19.10
C ARG A 64 7.77 -23.05 18.77
N LEU A 65 6.73 -23.10 17.93
CA LEU A 65 5.88 -21.95 17.62
C LEU A 65 5.25 -21.34 18.88
N LEU A 66 4.57 -22.16 19.71
CA LEU A 66 3.92 -21.69 20.93
C LEU A 66 4.92 -21.11 21.94
N ARG A 67 6.12 -21.69 22.03
CA ARG A 67 7.21 -21.14 22.86
C ARG A 67 7.69 -19.80 22.33
N LEU A 68 7.88 -19.68 21.02
CA LEU A 68 8.28 -18.41 20.40
C LEU A 68 7.23 -17.33 20.64
N ALA A 69 5.95 -17.63 20.45
CA ALA A 69 4.87 -16.67 20.69
C ALA A 69 4.80 -16.23 22.17
N LEU A 70 5.02 -17.16 23.11
CA LEU A 70 5.08 -16.83 24.53
C LEU A 70 6.23 -15.87 24.83
N TRP A 71 7.43 -16.17 24.34
CA TRP A 71 8.60 -15.30 24.53
C TRP A 71 8.43 -13.95 23.83
N ALA A 72 7.88 -13.91 22.62
CA ALA A 72 7.57 -12.67 21.90
C ALA A 72 6.62 -11.77 22.71
N THR A 73 5.60 -12.38 23.33
CA THR A 73 4.61 -11.65 24.14
C THR A 73 5.22 -11.09 25.43
N VAL A 74 5.93 -11.94 26.18
CA VAL A 74 6.59 -11.52 27.43
C VAL A 74 7.64 -10.45 27.15
N GLY A 75 8.46 -10.65 26.12
CA GLY A 75 9.48 -9.68 25.75
C GLY A 75 8.91 -8.36 25.23
N GLY A 76 7.85 -8.40 24.41
CA GLY A 76 7.11 -7.20 23.97
C GLY A 76 6.59 -6.41 25.16
N ALA A 77 5.88 -7.05 26.08
CA ALA A 77 5.34 -6.41 27.27
C ALA A 77 6.44 -5.78 28.17
N LEU A 78 7.60 -6.43 28.30
CA LEU A 78 8.74 -5.87 29.03
C LEU A 78 9.35 -4.65 28.32
N ILE A 79 9.45 -4.70 27.00
CA ILE A 79 9.92 -3.56 26.19
C ILE A 79 8.97 -2.38 26.34
N ASP A 80 7.66 -2.61 26.26
CA ASP A 80 6.65 -1.57 26.40
C ASP A 80 6.67 -0.96 27.80
N LEU A 81 6.81 -1.78 28.85
CA LEU A 81 6.91 -1.30 30.23
C LEU A 81 8.19 -0.48 30.46
N ALA A 82 9.34 -0.95 29.97
CA ALA A 82 10.60 -0.23 30.06
C ALA A 82 10.53 1.10 29.28
N TYR A 83 9.92 1.07 28.11
CA TYR A 83 9.74 2.25 27.26
C TYR A 83 8.81 3.28 27.90
N GLY A 84 7.66 2.83 28.42
CA GLY A 84 6.72 3.69 29.14
C GLY A 84 7.36 4.35 30.36
N GLY A 85 8.18 3.60 31.11
CA GLY A 85 8.96 4.13 32.23
C GLY A 85 10.00 5.18 31.80
N LEU A 86 10.74 4.90 30.73
CA LEU A 86 11.71 5.84 30.15
C LEU A 86 11.02 7.12 29.67
N LEU A 87 9.90 7.00 28.98
CA LEU A 87 9.14 8.13 28.46
C LEU A 87 8.59 9.00 29.60
N ALA A 88 7.98 8.39 30.61
CA ALA A 88 7.50 9.11 31.79
C ALA A 88 8.65 9.85 32.50
N TRP A 89 9.82 9.22 32.60
CA TRP A 89 11.02 9.83 33.16
C TRP A 89 11.52 11.02 32.33
N LEU A 90 11.59 10.87 31.00
CA LEU A 90 12.02 11.94 30.08
C LEU A 90 11.06 13.14 30.13
N VAL A 91 9.75 12.90 30.07
CA VAL A 91 8.72 13.95 30.16
C VAL A 91 8.83 14.70 31.49
N GLY A 92 9.12 14.01 32.60
CA GLY A 92 9.32 14.65 33.89
C GLY A 92 10.63 15.44 34.05
N ARG A 93 11.65 15.18 33.21
CA ARG A 93 13.00 15.76 33.35
C ARG A 93 13.31 16.89 32.37
N VAL A 94 12.81 16.80 31.14
CA VAL A 94 13.27 17.65 30.03
C VAL A 94 12.35 18.86 29.81
N ASP A 95 11.28 19.01 30.59
CA ASP A 95 10.20 20.00 30.35
C ASP A 95 9.79 20.03 28.87
N LEU A 96 9.83 18.84 28.23
CA LEU A 96 9.35 18.60 26.89
C LEU A 96 7.83 18.77 26.96
N THR A 97 7.38 20.00 26.77
CA THR A 97 5.97 20.29 26.63
C THR A 97 5.52 19.63 25.33
N LEU A 98 4.55 18.71 25.45
CA LEU A 98 3.89 18.08 24.30
C LEU A 98 3.31 19.10 23.32
N GLU A 99 3.11 20.36 23.76
CA GLU A 99 2.61 21.46 22.96
C GLU A 99 3.58 21.91 21.87
N GLU A 100 4.90 21.93 22.12
CA GLU A 100 5.85 22.50 21.16
C GLU A 100 6.20 21.52 20.03
N HIS A 101 6.28 20.22 20.34
CA HIS A 101 6.76 19.20 19.40
C HIS A 101 5.99 17.87 19.47
N PRO A 102 4.65 17.87 19.34
CA PRO A 102 3.82 16.68 19.52
C PRO A 102 4.22 15.54 18.58
N TRP A 103 4.53 15.85 17.33
CA TRP A 103 4.86 14.85 16.30
C TRP A 103 6.23 14.20 16.49
N ARG A 104 7.23 14.93 17.01
CA ARG A 104 8.57 14.36 17.26
C ARG A 104 8.53 13.41 18.45
N LEU A 105 7.80 13.78 19.50
CA LEU A 105 7.52 12.91 20.63
C LEU A 105 6.71 11.70 20.18
N LEU A 106 5.61 11.89 19.45
CA LEU A 106 4.79 10.80 18.95
C LEU A 106 5.61 9.81 18.10
N GLY A 107 6.39 10.34 17.15
CA GLY A 107 7.28 9.54 16.31
C GLY A 107 8.30 8.75 17.13
N LEU A 108 8.98 9.37 18.09
CA LEU A 108 9.92 8.67 18.98
C LEU A 108 9.21 7.61 19.84
N THR A 109 8.00 7.93 20.33
CA THR A 109 7.19 7.03 21.18
C THR A 109 6.69 5.79 20.48
N MET A 110 6.50 5.86 19.17
CA MET A 110 5.99 4.75 18.39
C MET A 110 7.12 3.97 17.71
N SER A 111 8.14 4.67 17.18
CA SER A 111 9.22 4.05 16.40
C SER A 111 10.17 3.22 17.25
N LEU A 112 10.54 3.70 18.44
CA LEU A 112 11.54 3.05 19.27
C LEU A 112 11.04 1.70 19.82
N PRO A 113 9.82 1.57 20.37
CA PRO A 113 9.28 0.27 20.77
C PRO A 113 9.17 -0.69 19.59
N MET A 114 8.69 -0.22 18.43
CA MET A 114 8.59 -1.07 17.24
C MET A 114 9.94 -1.63 16.79
N LEU A 115 10.98 -0.79 16.75
CA LEU A 115 12.33 -1.24 16.41
C LEU A 115 12.90 -2.19 17.46
N ALA A 116 12.66 -1.94 18.75
CA ALA A 116 13.09 -2.81 19.83
C ALA A 116 12.40 -4.18 19.77
N ILE A 117 11.08 -4.20 19.55
CA ILE A 117 10.27 -5.42 19.38
C ILE A 117 10.71 -6.18 18.13
N ALA A 118 10.93 -5.50 17.02
CA ALA A 118 11.45 -6.12 15.79
C ALA A 118 12.84 -6.75 16.05
N GLY A 119 13.76 -6.02 16.67
CA GLY A 119 15.09 -6.53 17.02
C GLY A 119 15.04 -7.73 17.97
N TYR A 120 14.14 -7.69 18.96
CA TYR A 120 13.90 -8.79 19.87
C TYR A 120 13.34 -10.03 19.17
N ASN A 121 12.34 -9.86 18.30
CA ASN A 121 11.75 -10.94 17.52
C ASN A 121 12.74 -11.52 16.49
N PHE A 122 13.62 -10.70 15.92
CA PHE A 122 14.73 -11.17 15.10
C PHE A 122 15.65 -12.12 15.87
N PHE A 123 16.05 -11.71 17.09
CA PHE A 123 16.88 -12.52 17.96
C PHE A 123 16.19 -13.84 18.35
N LEU A 124 14.92 -13.79 18.73
CA LEU A 124 14.14 -14.99 19.07
C LEU A 124 13.98 -15.94 17.87
N ALA A 125 13.68 -15.42 16.68
CA ALA A 125 13.56 -16.22 15.47
C ALA A 125 14.87 -16.91 15.11
N ARG A 126 16.01 -16.22 15.27
CA ARG A 126 17.35 -16.81 15.09
C ARG A 126 17.64 -17.89 16.13
N ARG A 127 17.31 -17.64 17.40
CA ARG A 127 17.71 -18.50 18.51
C ARG A 127 16.80 -19.73 18.68
N LEU A 128 15.49 -19.56 18.54
CA LEU A 128 14.50 -20.60 18.84
C LEU A 128 14.06 -21.40 17.60
N LEU A 129 14.10 -20.78 16.42
CA LEU A 129 13.72 -21.42 15.15
C LEU A 129 14.91 -21.73 14.24
N SER A 130 16.11 -21.28 14.59
CA SER A 130 17.32 -21.46 13.77
C SER A 130 17.18 -20.93 12.33
N LEU A 131 16.32 -19.93 12.12
CA LEU A 131 16.09 -19.37 10.78
C LEU A 131 17.35 -18.69 10.23
N ALA A 132 17.50 -18.73 8.90
CA ALA A 132 18.48 -17.92 8.19
C ALA A 132 18.23 -16.42 8.44
N ARG A 133 19.28 -15.59 8.36
CA ARG A 133 19.21 -14.15 8.68
C ARG A 133 18.08 -13.44 7.93
N VAL A 134 17.92 -13.70 6.64
CA VAL A 134 16.87 -13.08 5.81
C VAL A 134 15.48 -13.47 6.30
N LYS A 135 15.22 -14.77 6.52
CA LYS A 135 13.93 -15.26 7.02
C LYS A 135 13.60 -14.71 8.41
N ALA A 136 14.60 -14.67 9.31
CA ALA A 136 14.44 -14.05 10.62
C ALA A 136 14.14 -12.54 10.53
N GLY A 137 14.74 -11.83 9.56
CA GLY A 137 14.46 -10.43 9.27
C GLY A 137 13.01 -10.20 8.84
N VAL A 138 12.48 -11.08 7.98
CA VAL A 138 11.06 -11.00 7.56
C VAL A 138 10.11 -11.25 8.74
N VAL A 139 10.37 -12.28 9.55
CA VAL A 139 9.57 -12.54 10.77
C VAL A 139 9.61 -11.32 11.72
N ALA A 140 10.78 -10.74 11.92
CA ALA A 140 10.97 -9.58 12.77
C ALA A 140 10.21 -8.34 12.27
N ALA A 141 10.25 -8.08 10.97
CA ALA A 141 9.55 -6.96 10.34
C ALA A 141 8.03 -7.14 10.44
N LEU A 142 7.52 -8.33 10.10
CA LEU A 142 6.09 -8.64 10.19
C LEU A 142 5.58 -8.53 11.62
N MET A 143 6.32 -9.08 12.59
CA MET A 143 5.97 -8.95 14.00
C MET A 143 6.01 -7.49 14.44
N GLY A 144 7.11 -6.76 14.20
CA GLY A 144 7.22 -5.36 14.64
C GLY A 144 6.13 -4.43 14.07
N VAL A 145 5.69 -4.67 12.83
CA VAL A 145 4.63 -3.87 12.19
C VAL A 145 3.24 -4.30 12.64
N LEU A 146 2.94 -5.60 12.64
CA LEU A 146 1.59 -6.10 12.89
C LEU A 146 1.24 -6.20 14.37
N THR A 147 2.22 -6.23 15.28
CA THR A 147 1.97 -6.28 16.72
C THR A 147 1.85 -4.90 17.35
N SER A 148 1.97 -3.82 16.56
CA SER A 148 1.67 -2.45 17.01
C SER A 148 0.58 -1.80 16.13
N PRO A 149 -0.67 -2.31 16.16
CA PRO A 149 -1.77 -1.73 15.38
C PRO A 149 -2.03 -0.27 15.77
N TRP A 150 -1.77 0.08 17.03
CA TRP A 150 -1.92 1.44 17.53
C TRP A 150 -0.97 2.43 16.87
N ALA A 151 0.25 2.03 16.54
CA ALA A 151 1.15 2.88 15.77
C ALA A 151 0.60 3.14 14.36
N ALA A 152 0.05 2.11 13.72
CA ALA A 152 -0.60 2.29 12.43
C ALA A 152 -1.84 3.22 12.55
N TRP A 153 -2.64 3.07 13.61
CA TRP A 153 -3.82 3.91 13.85
C TRP A 153 -3.46 5.38 14.11
N THR A 154 -2.48 5.66 14.96
CA THR A 154 -2.07 7.04 15.28
C THR A 154 -1.44 7.74 14.08
N PHE A 155 -0.76 7.01 13.17
CA PHE A 155 -0.31 7.56 11.90
C PHE A 155 -1.47 7.94 10.97
N VAL A 156 -2.56 7.17 10.98
CA VAL A 156 -3.78 7.47 10.19
C VAL A 156 -4.50 8.69 10.75
N ASP A 157 -4.66 8.77 12.08
CA ASP A 157 -5.31 9.89 12.77
C ASP A 157 -4.49 11.20 12.63
N ALA A 158 -3.16 11.11 12.74
CA ALA A 158 -2.25 12.21 12.46
C ALA A 158 -2.30 12.70 11.00
N GLY A 159 -2.54 11.76 10.07
CA GLY A 159 -2.68 12.03 8.65
C GLY A 159 -4.00 12.71 8.28
N GLU A 160 -5.01 12.69 9.14
CA GLU A 160 -6.35 13.26 8.90
C GLU A 160 -6.32 14.78 8.62
N GLN A 161 -5.25 15.49 9.01
CA GLN A 161 -5.05 16.90 8.67
C GLN A 161 -4.42 17.15 7.28
N SER A 162 -3.97 16.11 6.57
CA SER A 162 -3.22 16.24 5.30
C SER A 162 -3.61 15.26 4.20
N LEU A 163 -4.33 14.18 4.54
CA LEU A 163 -4.81 13.17 3.61
C LEU A 163 -6.27 13.43 3.24
N THR A 164 -6.64 13.15 1.99
CA THR A 164 -8.04 13.22 1.57
C THR A 164 -8.85 12.10 2.20
N GLN A 165 -10.16 12.33 2.41
CA GLN A 165 -11.07 11.38 3.04
C GLN A 165 -11.11 10.01 2.32
N ASP A 166 -10.80 9.97 1.03
CA ASP A 166 -10.77 8.74 0.24
C ASP A 166 -9.43 7.98 0.36
N GLU A 167 -8.31 8.66 0.56
CA GLU A 167 -7.03 8.03 0.91
C GLU A 167 -7.11 7.36 2.28
N MET A 168 -7.79 8.00 3.24
CA MET A 168 -8.04 7.41 4.55
C MET A 168 -8.92 6.16 4.48
N LYS A 169 -10.01 6.19 3.70
CA LYS A 169 -10.84 5.00 3.48
C LYS A 169 -10.05 3.86 2.83
N GLY A 170 -9.13 4.18 1.91
CA GLY A 170 -8.23 3.21 1.30
C GLY A 170 -7.34 2.52 2.33
N ILE A 171 -6.66 3.29 3.19
CA ILE A 171 -5.77 2.74 4.23
C ILE A 171 -6.56 1.94 5.27
N TYR A 172 -7.72 2.44 5.72
CA TYR A 172 -8.61 1.73 6.64
C TYR A 172 -9.11 0.41 6.06
N LEU A 173 -9.58 0.42 4.82
CA LEU A 173 -10.04 -0.78 4.13
C LEU A 173 -8.90 -1.78 4.01
N CYS A 174 -7.66 -1.33 3.78
CA CYS A 174 -6.52 -2.23 3.71
C CYS A 174 -6.19 -2.86 5.06
N LEU A 175 -6.11 -2.08 6.14
CA LEU A 175 -5.85 -2.62 7.48
C LEU A 175 -6.97 -3.56 7.95
N VAL A 176 -8.22 -3.22 7.65
CA VAL A 176 -9.41 -4.05 7.94
C VAL A 176 -9.42 -5.32 7.10
N VAL A 177 -9.13 -5.25 5.80
CA VAL A 177 -9.07 -6.43 4.92
C VAL A 177 -7.88 -7.32 5.29
N ILE A 178 -6.73 -6.77 5.64
CA ILE A 178 -5.57 -7.53 6.11
C ILE A 178 -5.90 -8.24 7.45
N GLY A 179 -6.63 -7.59 8.35
CA GLY A 179 -7.00 -8.15 9.66
C GLY A 179 -8.19 -9.11 9.66
N LEU A 180 -9.27 -8.81 8.92
CA LEU A 180 -10.56 -9.53 9.00
C LEU A 180 -10.76 -10.58 7.89
N LEU A 181 -10.17 -10.40 6.71
CA LEU A 181 -10.34 -11.31 5.58
C LEU A 181 -9.88 -12.76 5.89
N PRO A 182 -8.77 -13.00 6.63
CA PRO A 182 -8.39 -14.34 7.04
C PRO A 182 -9.44 -15.02 7.95
N TRP A 183 -10.14 -14.24 8.78
CA TRP A 183 -11.15 -14.75 9.72
C TRP A 183 -12.46 -15.10 9.02
N CYS A 184 -12.93 -14.25 8.11
CA CYS A 184 -14.12 -14.50 7.29
C CYS A 184 -13.94 -15.72 6.37
N LEU A 185 -12.76 -15.88 5.77
CA LEU A 185 -12.47 -17.02 4.89
C LEU A 185 -12.23 -18.32 5.68
N HIS A 186 -11.69 -18.24 6.91
CA HIS A 186 -11.66 -19.37 7.83
C HIS A 186 -13.07 -19.87 8.17
N ALA A 187 -13.99 -18.96 8.50
CA ALA A 187 -15.40 -19.26 8.77
C ALA A 187 -16.13 -19.84 7.55
N ALA A 188 -15.86 -19.32 6.35
CA ALA A 188 -16.41 -19.88 5.11
C ALA A 188 -15.86 -21.28 4.81
N SER A 189 -14.57 -21.52 5.06
CA SER A 189 -13.91 -22.82 4.82
C SER A 189 -14.30 -23.89 5.85
N SER A 190 -14.66 -23.50 7.07
CA SER A 190 -15.18 -24.41 8.10
C SER A 190 -16.62 -24.81 7.82
N TRP A 191 -17.41 -23.92 7.20
CA TRP A 191 -18.77 -24.20 6.76
C TRP A 191 -18.84 -25.11 5.51
N ALA A 192 -17.86 -25.03 4.60
CA ALA A 192 -17.89 -25.72 3.30
C ALA A 192 -17.59 -27.25 3.31
N GLY A 193 -17.35 -27.88 4.46
CA GLY A 193 -17.18 -29.33 4.54
C GLY A 193 -15.81 -29.87 4.09
N ASN A 194 -15.37 -30.90 4.80
CA ASN A 194 -13.98 -31.33 4.96
C ASN A 194 -13.39 -32.05 3.73
N ARG A 195 -12.63 -31.34 2.87
CA ARG A 195 -11.64 -31.97 1.96
C ARG A 195 -10.29 -31.23 2.07
N GLY A 196 -9.25 -31.94 2.47
CA GLY A 196 -7.95 -31.35 2.85
C GLY A 196 -7.19 -30.60 1.75
N ALA A 197 -7.51 -30.85 0.47
CA ALA A 197 -6.90 -30.15 -0.67
C ALA A 197 -7.48 -28.74 -0.88
N SER A 198 -8.79 -28.57 -0.69
CA SER A 198 -9.47 -27.27 -0.83
C SER A 198 -9.07 -26.28 0.27
N ARG A 199 -8.75 -26.78 1.47
CA ARG A 199 -8.21 -25.93 2.55
C ARG A 199 -6.87 -25.31 2.17
N ARG A 200 -5.92 -26.10 1.67
CA ARG A 200 -4.59 -25.57 1.29
C ARG A 200 -4.72 -24.53 0.18
N LEU A 201 -5.53 -24.81 -0.84
CA LEU A 201 -5.79 -23.86 -1.93
C LEU A 201 -6.46 -22.57 -1.45
N ALA A 202 -7.43 -22.66 -0.52
CA ALA A 202 -8.08 -21.50 0.07
C ALA A 202 -7.09 -20.65 0.89
N TRP A 203 -6.23 -21.28 1.70
CA TRP A 203 -5.18 -20.58 2.45
C TRP A 203 -4.16 -19.91 1.53
N SER A 204 -3.68 -20.60 0.49
CA SER A 204 -2.76 -20.04 -0.50
C SER A 204 -3.37 -18.88 -1.28
N ALA A 205 -4.64 -19.00 -1.71
CA ALA A 205 -5.35 -17.94 -2.42
C ALA A 205 -5.60 -16.72 -1.52
N THR A 206 -5.90 -16.95 -0.24
CA THR A 206 -6.11 -15.87 0.74
C THR A 206 -4.82 -15.11 1.00
N LEU A 207 -3.72 -15.83 1.22
CA LEU A 207 -2.41 -15.22 1.47
C LEU A 207 -1.93 -14.46 0.23
N ALA A 208 -2.11 -15.03 -0.96
CA ALA A 208 -1.81 -14.37 -2.22
C ALA A 208 -2.66 -13.10 -2.41
N ALA A 209 -3.96 -13.14 -2.11
CA ALA A 209 -4.84 -11.98 -2.19
C ALA A 209 -4.43 -10.86 -1.21
N SER A 210 -4.07 -11.21 0.04
CA SER A 210 -3.59 -10.23 1.04
C SER A 210 -2.25 -9.62 0.64
N VAL A 211 -1.32 -10.41 0.09
CA VAL A 211 -0.01 -9.92 -0.39
C VAL A 211 -0.18 -9.04 -1.63
N ILE A 212 -1.02 -9.46 -2.58
CA ILE A 212 -1.36 -8.65 -3.77
C ILE A 212 -1.99 -7.34 -3.32
N LEU A 213 -2.97 -7.35 -2.41
CA LEU A 213 -3.59 -6.13 -1.90
C LEU A 213 -2.57 -5.20 -1.22
N CYS A 214 -1.65 -5.74 -0.41
CA CYS A 214 -0.54 -4.97 0.16
C CYS A 214 0.37 -4.34 -0.91
N LEU A 215 0.74 -5.09 -1.96
CA LEU A 215 1.60 -4.60 -3.05
C LEU A 215 0.89 -3.55 -3.91
N LEU A 216 -0.40 -3.75 -4.18
CA LEU A 216 -1.25 -2.80 -4.90
C LEU A 216 -1.47 -1.51 -4.11
N VAL A 217 -1.35 -1.53 -2.79
CA VAL A 217 -1.53 -0.31 -1.96
C VAL A 217 -0.20 0.40 -1.73
N ALA A 218 0.91 -0.34 -1.69
CA ALA A 218 2.26 0.22 -1.60
C ALA A 218 2.70 0.92 -2.90
N ASP A 219 2.16 0.53 -4.04
CA ASP A 219 2.35 1.23 -5.30
C ASP A 219 1.41 2.44 -5.41
N ARG A 220 1.94 3.65 -5.20
CA ARG A 220 1.20 4.93 -5.37
C ARG A 220 0.51 5.05 -6.74
N SER A 221 1.01 4.33 -7.76
CA SER A 221 0.42 4.34 -9.10
C SER A 221 -0.91 3.56 -9.21
N PHE A 222 -1.18 2.65 -8.27
CA PHE A 222 -2.38 1.82 -8.30
C PHE A 222 -3.56 2.47 -7.55
N LEU A 223 -3.31 3.24 -6.49
CA LEU A 223 -4.33 4.10 -5.87
C LEU A 223 -4.74 5.28 -6.78
N SER A 224 -3.84 5.70 -7.68
CA SER A 224 -4.15 6.70 -8.72
C SER A 224 -4.77 6.09 -9.99
N ASN A 225 -4.81 4.76 -10.10
CA ASN A 225 -5.48 4.06 -11.20
C ASN A 225 -6.07 2.72 -10.71
N PRO A 226 -7.21 2.75 -9.99
CA PRO A 226 -7.93 1.53 -9.74
C PRO A 226 -8.33 0.95 -11.09
N LEU A 227 -7.95 -0.31 -11.34
CA LEU A 227 -8.54 -1.18 -12.36
C LEU A 227 -10.04 -1.32 -12.07
N SER A 228 -10.75 -0.25 -12.37
CA SER A 228 -12.18 -0.20 -12.48
C SER A 228 -12.46 -0.62 -13.92
N VAL A 229 -12.92 -1.85 -14.07
CA VAL A 229 -13.88 -2.23 -15.12
C VAL A 229 -15.20 -1.51 -14.79
N GLY A 230 -15.11 -0.20 -14.72
CA GLY A 230 -16.19 0.74 -14.62
C GLY A 230 -16.02 1.60 -15.85
N VAL A 231 -17.03 1.59 -16.72
CA VAL A 231 -17.11 2.48 -17.87
C VAL A 231 -16.96 3.91 -17.36
N ARG A 232 -15.73 4.44 -17.36
CA ARG A 232 -15.55 5.89 -17.28
C ARG A 232 -16.33 6.45 -18.46
N PRO A 233 -17.17 7.48 -18.28
CA PRO A 233 -17.69 8.19 -19.42
C PRO A 233 -16.48 8.57 -20.30
N PRO A 234 -16.53 8.31 -21.62
CA PRO A 234 -15.39 8.52 -22.49
C PRO A 234 -14.88 9.94 -22.25
N LEU A 235 -13.60 10.07 -21.88
CA LEU A 235 -12.96 11.38 -21.85
C LEU A 235 -13.28 12.04 -23.20
N PRO A 236 -13.82 13.27 -23.22
CA PRO A 236 -14.12 13.95 -24.47
C PRO A 236 -12.80 14.11 -25.22
N GLY A 237 -12.59 13.22 -26.19
CA GLY A 237 -11.30 13.05 -26.85
C GLY A 237 -11.36 11.87 -27.80
N ARG A 238 -10.92 12.09 -29.04
CA ARG A 238 -10.71 11.03 -30.02
C ARG A 238 -9.25 10.58 -29.94
N LEU A 239 -9.03 9.28 -29.89
CA LEU A 239 -7.71 8.66 -29.97
C LEU A 239 -7.39 8.32 -31.43
N MET A 240 -6.11 8.46 -31.77
CA MET A 240 -5.58 8.00 -33.05
C MET A 240 -4.77 6.72 -32.84
N LEU A 241 -5.18 5.63 -33.49
CA LEU A 241 -4.49 4.34 -33.42
C LEU A 241 -3.74 4.07 -34.72
N PHE A 242 -2.47 3.69 -34.59
CA PHE A 242 -1.64 3.23 -35.69
C PHE A 242 -1.43 1.73 -35.60
N SER A 243 -1.80 1.00 -36.66
CA SER A 243 -1.61 -0.44 -36.74
C SER A 243 -1.38 -0.88 -38.17
N LYS A 244 -0.19 -1.44 -38.44
CA LYS A 244 0.20 -2.07 -39.73
C LYS A 244 -0.10 -1.19 -40.96
N GLY A 245 0.37 0.06 -40.94
CA GLY A 245 0.16 0.98 -42.07
C GLY A 245 -1.28 1.48 -42.20
N ARG A 246 -2.04 1.47 -41.11
CA ARG A 246 -3.38 2.05 -41.06
C ARG A 246 -3.49 2.98 -39.88
N ALA A 247 -4.08 4.14 -40.13
CA ALA A 247 -4.42 5.11 -39.09
C ALA A 247 -5.93 5.11 -38.90
N TYR A 248 -6.37 5.01 -37.64
CA TYR A 248 -7.78 5.06 -37.29
C TYR A 248 -8.03 6.17 -36.27
N LEU A 249 -9.14 6.86 -36.43
CA LEU A 249 -9.72 7.73 -35.40
C LEU A 249 -10.77 6.94 -34.65
N MET A 250 -10.74 6.95 -33.32
CA MET A 250 -11.78 6.32 -32.50
C MET A 250 -12.02 7.13 -31.24
N ASN A 251 -13.13 6.91 -30.57
CA ASN A 251 -13.37 7.46 -29.24
C ASN A 251 -12.43 6.81 -28.21
N ALA A 252 -12.25 7.44 -27.04
CA ALA A 252 -11.41 6.90 -25.98
C ALA A 252 -11.82 5.49 -25.48
N ASP A 253 -13.10 5.13 -25.64
CA ASP A 253 -13.66 3.81 -25.34
C ASP A 253 -13.47 2.77 -26.47
N GLY A 254 -12.83 3.15 -27.58
CA GLY A 254 -12.62 2.33 -28.77
C GLY A 254 -13.78 2.30 -29.76
N SER A 255 -14.92 2.94 -29.46
CA SER A 255 -16.07 3.06 -30.36
C SER A 255 -15.82 4.10 -31.48
N GLY A 256 -16.71 4.17 -32.48
CA GLY A 256 -16.63 5.21 -33.51
C GLY A 256 -15.40 5.12 -34.42
N LYS A 257 -14.82 3.93 -34.58
CA LYS A 257 -13.62 3.68 -35.39
C LYS A 257 -13.82 4.10 -36.85
N LYS A 258 -13.14 5.17 -37.28
CA LYS A 258 -13.07 5.67 -38.65
C LYS A 258 -11.67 5.47 -39.21
N LEU A 259 -11.55 4.78 -40.34
CA LEU A 259 -10.28 4.65 -41.05
C LEU A 259 -9.92 6.01 -41.66
N LEU A 260 -8.74 6.53 -41.33
CA LEU A 260 -8.24 7.81 -41.85
C LEU A 260 -7.25 7.62 -42.99
N PHE A 261 -6.43 6.57 -42.92
CA PHE A 261 -5.37 6.34 -43.88
C PHE A 261 -5.02 4.86 -44.03
N VAL A 262 -4.63 4.47 -45.25
CA VAL A 262 -4.07 3.15 -45.58
C VAL A 262 -2.81 3.33 -46.42
N GLY A 263 -1.68 2.81 -45.95
CA GLY A 263 -0.41 2.82 -46.67
C GLY A 263 0.76 2.50 -45.76
N SER A 264 1.96 2.30 -46.30
CA SER A 264 3.17 1.97 -45.55
C SER A 264 3.74 3.14 -44.74
N GLY A 265 2.93 4.13 -44.36
CA GLY A 265 3.43 5.34 -43.72
C GLY A 265 3.59 5.25 -42.21
N GLU A 266 4.52 6.04 -41.67
CA GLU A 266 4.68 6.29 -40.24
C GLU A 266 4.12 7.67 -39.88
N MET A 267 3.38 7.76 -38.77
CA MET A 267 2.97 9.05 -38.23
C MET A 267 4.17 9.71 -37.56
N VAL A 268 4.36 10.99 -37.87
CA VAL A 268 5.44 11.81 -37.32
C VAL A 268 4.96 12.71 -36.20
N ALA A 269 3.82 13.41 -36.38
CA ALA A 269 3.30 14.33 -35.36
C ALA A 269 1.80 14.68 -35.57
N PRO A 270 0.95 14.61 -34.53
CA PRO A 270 -0.40 15.17 -34.55
C PRO A 270 -0.36 16.70 -34.38
N SER A 271 -1.31 17.41 -34.99
CA SER A 271 -1.51 18.85 -34.73
C SER A 271 -2.13 19.07 -33.34
N PRO A 272 -1.92 20.24 -32.71
CA PRO A 272 -2.46 20.55 -31.38
C PRO A 272 -3.99 20.52 -31.32
N ASP A 273 -4.66 20.88 -32.42
CA ASP A 273 -6.12 20.83 -32.56
C ASP A 273 -6.67 19.41 -32.84
N GLY A 274 -5.78 18.45 -33.13
CA GLY A 274 -6.14 17.07 -33.47
C GLY A 274 -6.82 16.89 -34.82
N GLU A 275 -6.96 17.94 -35.65
CA GLU A 275 -7.58 17.83 -36.97
C GLU A 275 -6.64 17.24 -38.02
N TRP A 276 -5.33 17.46 -37.86
CA TRP A 276 -4.30 17.11 -38.82
C TRP A 276 -3.25 16.19 -38.20
N PHE A 277 -2.59 15.41 -39.06
CA PHE A 277 -1.41 14.66 -38.68
C PHE A 277 -0.42 14.60 -39.84
N LEU A 278 0.86 14.65 -39.48
CA LEU A 278 1.96 14.51 -40.42
C LEU A 278 2.33 13.04 -40.58
N MET A 279 2.50 12.63 -41.83
CA MET A 279 2.85 11.27 -42.16
C MET A 279 3.90 11.23 -43.27
N THR A 280 4.81 10.27 -43.17
CA THR A 280 5.80 9.93 -44.20
C THR A 280 5.47 8.57 -44.77
N GLU A 281 5.53 8.41 -46.10
CA GLU A 281 5.43 7.08 -46.71
C GLU A 281 6.76 6.34 -46.57
N LEU A 282 6.80 5.18 -45.90
CA LEU A 282 8.01 4.34 -45.92
C LEU A 282 8.15 3.62 -47.26
N GLY A 283 9.41 3.46 -47.70
CA GLY A 283 9.78 2.57 -48.81
C GLY A 283 10.07 3.25 -50.15
N LYS A 284 10.04 4.59 -50.24
CA LYS A 284 10.31 5.34 -51.49
C LYS A 284 11.70 5.99 -51.58
N GLY A 285 12.67 5.51 -50.80
CA GLY A 285 14.05 6.01 -50.81
C GLY A 285 14.31 7.16 -49.82
N PRO A 286 15.48 7.81 -49.86
CA PRO A 286 15.90 8.80 -48.85
C PRO A 286 15.08 10.11 -48.86
N ASN A 287 14.24 10.31 -49.88
CA ASN A 287 13.39 11.48 -50.05
C ASN A 287 11.92 11.13 -49.80
N LEU A 288 11.55 10.97 -48.52
CA LEU A 288 10.18 10.59 -48.15
C LEU A 288 9.26 11.82 -48.23
N PRO A 289 8.24 11.82 -49.11
CA PRO A 289 7.28 12.91 -49.15
C PRO A 289 6.51 13.00 -47.83
N ILE A 290 6.12 14.23 -47.50
CA ILE A 290 5.33 14.54 -46.30
C ILE A 290 3.91 14.79 -46.72
N TYR A 291 3.01 14.13 -46.04
CA TYR A 291 1.59 14.39 -46.19
C TYR A 291 1.02 14.92 -44.88
N ALA A 292 0.21 15.97 -44.99
CA ALA A 292 -0.76 16.31 -43.97
C ALA A 292 -2.05 15.59 -44.32
N VAL A 293 -2.55 14.80 -43.38
CA VAL A 293 -3.81 14.08 -43.53
C VAL A 293 -4.79 14.62 -42.51
N SER A 294 -6.01 14.89 -42.96
CA SER A 294 -7.13 15.34 -42.13
C SER A 294 -8.29 14.37 -42.24
N SER A 295 -9.04 14.26 -41.14
CA SER A 295 -10.25 13.43 -41.08
C SER A 295 -11.44 13.98 -41.85
N SER A 296 -11.41 15.27 -42.22
CA SER A 296 -12.48 15.99 -42.92
C SER A 296 -12.11 16.31 -44.37
N SER A 297 -10.88 16.74 -44.63
CA SER A 297 -10.45 17.24 -45.95
C SER A 297 -9.53 16.30 -46.73
N GLY A 298 -9.23 15.10 -46.20
CA GLY A 298 -8.39 14.11 -46.87
C GLY A 298 -6.89 14.41 -46.76
N GLN A 299 -6.11 13.98 -47.76
CA GLN A 299 -4.65 14.03 -47.76
C GLN A 299 -4.14 15.14 -48.69
N ARG A 300 -3.19 15.96 -48.20
CA ARG A 300 -2.43 16.92 -49.01
C ARG A 300 -0.93 16.70 -48.85
N GLN A 301 -0.20 16.73 -49.97
CA GLN A 301 1.26 16.70 -49.92
C GLN A 301 1.78 18.09 -49.54
N LEU A 302 2.61 18.17 -48.51
CA LEU A 302 3.15 19.44 -48.01
C LEU A 302 4.49 19.81 -48.64
N MET A 303 5.36 18.81 -48.83
CA MET A 303 6.69 19.01 -49.41
C MET A 303 7.00 17.96 -50.46
N GLY A 304 7.69 18.40 -51.50
CA GLY A 304 8.33 17.53 -52.48
C GLY A 304 9.52 16.77 -51.88
N GLN A 305 10.19 15.97 -52.70
CA GLN A 305 11.34 15.16 -52.32
C GLN A 305 12.45 16.01 -51.67
N GLY A 306 12.74 15.79 -50.39
CA GLY A 306 13.82 16.46 -49.66
C GLY A 306 14.02 15.88 -48.25
N GLN A 307 15.26 15.91 -47.76
CA GLN A 307 15.62 15.44 -46.42
C GLN A 307 15.20 16.48 -45.37
N VAL A 308 14.25 16.13 -44.50
CA VAL A 308 13.96 16.91 -43.28
C VAL A 308 13.77 15.95 -42.12
N VAL A 309 14.59 16.15 -41.07
CA VAL A 309 14.85 15.19 -39.99
C VAL A 309 14.03 15.47 -38.73
N VAL A 310 13.42 16.65 -38.56
CA VAL A 310 12.58 16.97 -37.38
C VAL A 310 11.37 17.79 -37.82
N ARG A 311 10.18 17.43 -37.33
CA ARG A 311 8.91 18.09 -37.69
C ARG A 311 8.04 18.19 -36.47
N ALA A 312 7.62 19.39 -36.15
CA ALA A 312 6.72 19.67 -35.04
C ALA A 312 5.74 20.74 -35.48
N TRP A 313 4.49 20.59 -35.08
CA TRP A 313 3.54 21.68 -35.23
C TRP A 313 3.91 22.82 -34.29
N SER A 314 3.68 24.05 -34.71
CA SER A 314 3.63 25.18 -33.78
C SER A 314 2.56 24.92 -32.70
N PRO A 315 2.69 25.44 -31.47
CA PRO A 315 1.72 25.19 -30.40
C PRO A 315 0.28 25.60 -30.73
N ASP A 316 0.12 26.56 -31.64
CA ASP A 316 -1.17 27.04 -32.15
C ASP A 316 -1.65 26.30 -33.42
N GLY A 317 -0.87 25.34 -33.94
CA GLY A 317 -1.21 24.53 -35.11
C GLY A 317 -1.15 25.26 -36.45
N SER A 318 -0.73 26.53 -36.47
CA SER A 318 -0.73 27.36 -37.69
C SER A 318 0.47 27.08 -38.62
N ALA A 319 1.54 26.46 -38.11
CA ALA A 319 2.78 26.17 -38.85
C ALA A 319 3.36 24.78 -38.55
N ILE A 320 4.25 24.32 -39.44
CA ILE A 320 4.95 23.03 -39.44
C ILE A 320 6.45 23.24 -39.60
#